data_AF-A0A6L8V458-F1
#
_entry.id   AF-A0A6L8V458-F1
#
_cell.length_a   1.000
_cell.length_b   1.000
_cell.length_c   1.000
_cell.angle_alpha   90.00
_cell.angle_beta   90.00
_cell.angle_gamma   90.00
#
_symmetry.space_group_name_H-M   'P 1'
#
loop_
_entity.id
_entity.type
_entity.pdbx_description
1 polymer ?
#
loop_
_entity_poly.entity_id
_entity_poly.type
_entity_poly.pdbx_seq_one_letter_code
_entity_poly.pdbx_strand_id
1 'polypeptide(L)'
;MNSGYLSLILLCITLILFASGWKELYVRSISHKGMLLFFALWIVGSCFSVTIKQVHIQLVYLLVFAISLVILFVIQGFIHKLHLLSIGLLLGSLHFLLHQLLEMDPILIVRNSDWDIALLLALIAVVLQRNALEQIAAISMGYLLGDMYQAGIHPVGGYHQLGHSTFQDQWWLSVFTARTMTIILQAAYTGCRSMIRSWIERRGGWRK
;
A
#
# COMPACT_ATOMS: atom_id res chain seq x y z
N MET A 1 3.05 20.02 1.48
CA MET A 1 1.89 19.92 0.55
C MET A 1 0.65 19.78 1.40
N ASN A 2 -0.50 20.29 0.95
CA ASN A 2 -1.77 20.05 1.64
C ASN A 2 -2.06 18.54 1.62
N SER A 3 -2.51 18.02 2.76
CA SER A 3 -2.87 16.61 2.90
C SER A 3 -4.04 16.27 1.97
N GLY A 4 -3.96 15.13 1.28
CA GLY A 4 -4.95 14.64 0.32
C GLY A 4 -4.64 14.95 -1.14
N TYR A 5 -3.68 15.83 -1.44
CA TYR A 5 -3.31 16.14 -2.82
C TYR A 5 -2.49 15.03 -3.46
N LEU A 6 -1.62 14.38 -2.69
CA LEU A 6 -0.75 13.34 -3.21
C LEU A 6 -1.56 12.11 -3.63
N SER A 7 -2.56 11.72 -2.82
CA SER A 7 -3.49 10.65 -3.15
C SER A 7 -4.28 10.94 -4.42
N LEU A 8 -4.76 12.18 -4.62
CA LEU A 8 -5.47 12.55 -5.85
C LEU A 8 -4.56 12.46 -7.07
N ILE A 9 -3.32 12.96 -6.98
CA ILE A 9 -2.34 12.87 -8.06
C ILE A 9 -2.04 11.41 -8.39
N LEU A 10 -1.77 10.57 -7.38
CA LEU A 10 -1.52 9.14 -7.57
C LEU A 10 -2.73 8.41 -8.12
N LEU A 11 -3.94 8.78 -7.69
CA LEU A 11 -5.19 8.24 -8.24
C LEU A 11 -5.31 8.58 -9.73
N CYS A 12 -5.04 9.82 -10.13
CA CYS A 12 -5.02 10.20 -11.55
C CYS A 12 -3.96 9.42 -12.34
N ILE A 13 -2.73 9.30 -11.82
CA ILE A 13 -1.64 8.56 -12.47
C ILE A 13 -2.03 7.09 -12.65
N THR A 14 -2.56 6.44 -11.61
CA THR A 14 -2.99 5.04 -11.69
C THR A 14 -4.13 4.85 -12.69
N LEU A 15 -5.07 5.78 -12.74
CA LEU A 15 -6.18 5.74 -13.71
C LEU A 15 -5.65 5.89 -15.15
N ILE A 16 -4.71 6.80 -15.40
CA ILE A 16 -4.04 6.96 -16.71
C ILE A 16 -3.28 5.69 -17.09
N LEU A 17 -2.50 5.12 -16.17
CA LEU A 17 -1.76 3.87 -16.41
C LEU A 17 -2.71 2.73 -16.76
N PHE A 18 -3.84 2.62 -16.07
CA PHE A 18 -4.85 1.61 -16.35
C PHE A 18 -5.54 1.83 -17.69
N ALA A 19 -5.88 3.06 -18.05
CA ALA A 19 -6.42 3.40 -19.37
C ALA A 19 -5.42 3.09 -20.50
N SER A 20 -4.11 3.23 -20.22
CA SER A 20 -3.00 2.91 -21.13
C SER A 20 -2.71 1.40 -21.26
N GLY A 21 -3.43 0.54 -20.54
CA GLY A 21 -3.27 -0.92 -20.63
C GLY A 21 -2.22 -1.53 -19.70
N TRP A 22 -1.65 -0.75 -18.76
CA TRP A 22 -0.68 -1.24 -17.77
C TRP A 22 -1.32 -2.08 -16.65
N LYS A 23 -2.62 -2.34 -16.75
CA LYS A 23 -3.40 -3.15 -15.81
C LYS A 23 -2.75 -4.52 -15.57
N GLU A 24 -2.31 -5.21 -16.62
CA GLU A 24 -1.75 -6.57 -16.50
C GLU A 24 -0.46 -6.61 -15.69
N LEU A 25 0.29 -5.50 -15.64
CA LEU A 25 1.51 -5.37 -14.84
C LEU A 25 1.21 -5.05 -13.37
N TYR A 26 0.26 -4.14 -13.13
CA TYR A 26 -0.05 -3.68 -11.78
C TYR A 26 -0.98 -4.62 -11.03
N VAL A 27 -2.04 -5.12 -11.66
CA VAL A 27 -3.03 -6.01 -11.02
C VAL A 27 -3.63 -7.00 -12.04
N ARG A 28 -2.92 -8.10 -12.25
CA ARG A 28 -3.23 -9.14 -13.26
C ARG A 28 -4.58 -9.84 -13.09
N SER A 29 -5.13 -9.90 -11.88
CA SER A 29 -6.31 -10.73 -11.55
C SER A 29 -7.62 -9.97 -11.38
N ILE A 30 -7.63 -8.63 -11.44
CA ILE A 30 -8.83 -7.84 -11.17
C ILE A 30 -9.60 -7.52 -12.46
N SER A 31 -10.94 -7.60 -12.41
CA SER A 31 -11.79 -7.22 -13.54
C SER A 31 -11.82 -5.70 -13.75
N HIS A 32 -12.00 -5.25 -15.00
CA HIS A 32 -12.12 -3.80 -15.30
C HIS A 32 -13.27 -3.14 -14.52
N LYS A 33 -14.39 -3.87 -14.35
CA LYS A 33 -15.55 -3.41 -13.57
C LYS A 33 -15.19 -3.21 -12.09
N GLY A 34 -14.44 -4.15 -11.50
CA GLY A 34 -14.01 -4.04 -10.09
C GLY A 34 -13.08 -2.87 -9.85
N MET A 35 -12.19 -2.59 -10.79
CA MET A 35 -11.28 -1.44 -10.72
C MET A 35 -12.04 -0.10 -10.82
N LEU A 36 -12.96 0.05 -11.77
CA LEU A 36 -13.79 1.24 -11.89
C LEU A 36 -14.64 1.47 -10.64
N LEU A 37 -15.23 0.39 -10.11
CA LEU A 37 -16.01 0.44 -8.88
C LEU A 37 -15.14 0.88 -7.69
N PHE A 38 -13.91 0.38 -7.58
CA PHE A 38 -12.96 0.82 -6.55
C PHE A 38 -12.65 2.32 -6.65
N PHE A 39 -12.33 2.83 -7.85
CA PHE A 39 -12.04 4.26 -8.03
C PHE A 39 -13.26 5.15 -7.76
N ALA A 40 -14.43 4.75 -8.22
CA ALA A 40 -15.68 5.47 -7.96
C ALA A 40 -15.97 5.52 -6.45
N LEU A 41 -15.86 4.38 -5.76
CA LEU A 41 -16.03 4.32 -4.31
C LEU A 41 -14.95 5.10 -3.56
N TRP A 42 -13.71 5.15 -4.07
CA TRP A 42 -12.65 5.94 -3.46
C TRP A 42 -12.96 7.44 -3.53
N ILE A 43 -13.33 7.95 -4.70
CA ILE A 43 -13.66 9.38 -4.89
C ILE A 43 -14.87 9.75 -4.03
N VAL A 44 -15.96 8.99 -4.13
CA VAL A 44 -17.16 9.20 -3.31
C VAL A 44 -16.77 9.13 -1.83
N GLY A 45 -16.03 8.11 -1.43
CA GLY A 45 -15.63 7.91 -0.04
C GLY A 45 -14.70 8.99 0.51
N SER A 46 -13.92 9.65 -0.35
CA SER A 46 -13.04 10.74 0.05
C SER A 46 -13.82 12.03 0.37
N CYS A 47 -15.00 12.20 -0.22
CA CYS A 47 -15.88 13.36 0.03
C CYS A 47 -16.79 13.17 1.25
N PHE A 48 -17.08 11.92 1.63
CA PHE A 48 -18.01 11.63 2.73
C PHE A 48 -17.27 11.21 4.01
N SER A 49 -17.52 11.96 5.09
CA SER A 49 -17.12 11.59 6.45
C SER A 49 -18.36 11.32 7.30
N VAL A 50 -18.25 10.32 8.17
CA VAL A 50 -19.29 9.97 9.14
C VAL A 50 -18.73 10.21 10.53
N THR A 51 -19.46 10.99 11.31
CA THR A 51 -19.11 11.29 12.70
C THR A 51 -19.95 10.42 13.62
N ILE A 52 -19.33 9.53 14.37
CA ILE A 52 -20.00 8.72 15.39
C ILE A 52 -19.44 9.13 16.75
N LYS A 53 -20.28 9.81 17.55
CA LYS A 53 -19.90 10.39 18.84
C LYS A 53 -18.72 11.37 18.72
N GLN A 54 -17.51 10.93 19.10
CA GLN A 54 -16.27 11.69 19.07
C GLN A 54 -15.27 11.15 18.04
N VAL A 55 -15.69 10.20 17.18
CA VAL A 55 -14.84 9.61 16.15
C VAL A 55 -15.31 10.08 14.78
N HIS A 56 -14.44 10.78 14.07
CA HIS A 56 -14.63 11.12 12.66
C HIS A 56 -13.99 10.06 11.79
N ILE A 57 -14.80 9.30 11.07
CA ILE A 57 -14.33 8.22 10.18
C ILE A 57 -14.64 8.62 8.74
N GLN A 58 -13.61 8.69 7.89
CA GLN A 58 -13.84 8.84 6.46
C GLN A 58 -14.26 7.51 5.83
N LEU A 59 -15.17 7.56 4.84
CA LEU A 59 -15.68 6.35 4.20
C LEU A 59 -14.57 5.56 3.47
N VAL A 60 -13.49 6.23 3.06
CA VAL A 60 -12.27 5.59 2.52
C VAL A 60 -11.67 4.59 3.50
N TYR A 61 -11.69 4.88 4.80
CA TYR A 61 -11.18 3.97 5.83
C TYR A 61 -11.94 2.63 5.80
N LEU A 62 -13.27 2.71 5.72
CA LEU A 62 -14.16 1.54 5.62
C LEU A 62 -13.94 0.78 4.31
N LEU A 63 -13.67 1.50 3.21
CA LEU A 63 -13.33 0.88 1.93
C LEU A 63 -12.03 0.08 2.02
N VAL A 64 -10.97 0.64 2.60
CA VAL A 64 -9.67 -0.03 2.78
C VAL A 64 -9.81 -1.25 3.71
N PHE A 65 -10.62 -1.12 4.76
CA PHE A 65 -10.97 -2.23 5.65
C PHE A 65 -11.71 -3.36 4.90
N ALA A 66 -12.74 -3.02 4.13
CA ALA A 66 -13.50 -3.98 3.34
C ALA A 66 -12.60 -4.72 2.32
N ILE A 67 -11.70 -4.02 1.65
CA ILE A 67 -10.76 -4.63 0.69
C ILE A 67 -9.82 -5.60 1.40
N SER A 68 -9.29 -5.21 2.56
CA SER A 68 -8.41 -6.07 3.36
C SER A 68 -9.12 -7.36 3.77
N LEU A 69 -10.37 -7.26 4.22
CA LEU A 69 -11.19 -8.43 4.55
C LEU A 69 -11.46 -9.30 3.33
N VAL A 70 -11.90 -8.72 2.21
CA VAL A 70 -12.18 -9.47 0.99
C VAL A 70 -10.95 -10.27 0.54
N ILE A 71 -9.76 -9.67 0.56
CA ILE A 71 -8.52 -10.36 0.20
C ILE A 71 -8.23 -11.52 1.18
N LEU A 72 -8.41 -11.29 2.48
CA LEU A 72 -8.24 -12.33 3.50
C LEU A 72 -9.24 -13.48 3.35
N PHE A 73 -10.46 -13.21 2.88
CA PHE A 73 -11.46 -14.24 2.57
C PHE A 73 -11.11 -15.04 1.31
N VAL A 74 -10.62 -14.37 0.27
CA VAL A 74 -10.23 -15.00 -1.01
C VAL A 74 -9.01 -15.90 -0.89
N ILE A 75 -8.07 -15.56 -0.01
CA ILE A 75 -6.88 -16.38 0.24
C ILE A 75 -7.28 -17.72 0.85
N GLN A 76 -6.74 -18.81 0.32
CA GLN A 76 -6.95 -20.15 0.82
C GLN A 76 -5.83 -20.57 1.77
N GLY A 77 -6.17 -21.31 2.82
CA GLY A 77 -5.23 -21.82 3.82
C GLY A 77 -5.14 -20.96 5.08
N PHE A 78 -5.41 -21.58 6.23
CA PHE A 78 -5.42 -20.90 7.53
C PHE A 78 -4.05 -20.32 7.90
N ILE A 79 -2.97 -21.08 7.66
CA ILE A 79 -1.60 -20.65 7.94
C ILE A 79 -1.23 -19.41 7.10
N HIS A 80 -1.65 -19.38 5.83
CA HIS A 80 -1.37 -18.23 4.95
C HIS A 80 -2.11 -16.97 5.40
N LYS A 81 -3.35 -17.11 5.87
CA LYS A 81 -4.12 -16.01 6.48
C LYS A 81 -3.46 -15.48 7.73
N LEU A 82 -3.02 -16.37 8.63
CA LEU A 82 -2.30 -15.96 9.83
C LEU A 82 -0.99 -15.25 9.49
N HIS A 83 -0.23 -15.77 8.52
CA HIS A 83 1.00 -15.12 8.07
C HIS A 83 0.73 -13.70 7.54
N LEU A 84 -0.31 -13.52 6.72
CA LEU A 84 -0.70 -12.22 6.20
C LEU A 84 -1.15 -11.26 7.32
N LEU A 85 -1.92 -11.76 8.29
CA LEU A 85 -2.32 -10.98 9.48
C LEU A 85 -1.10 -10.57 10.32
N SER A 86 -0.15 -11.47 10.53
CA SER A 86 1.10 -11.18 11.25
C SER A 86 1.93 -10.11 10.54
N ILE A 87 2.03 -10.16 9.21
CA ILE A 87 2.69 -9.10 8.43
C ILE A 87 1.94 -7.78 8.57
N GLY A 88 0.61 -7.79 8.45
CA GLY A 88 -0.21 -6.59 8.64
C GLY A 88 -0.01 -5.97 10.02
N LEU A 89 0.00 -6.80 11.07
CA LEU A 89 0.25 -6.37 12.44
C LEU A 89 1.66 -5.80 12.63
N LEU A 90 2.67 -6.44 12.04
CA LEU A 90 4.05 -5.93 12.03
C LEU A 90 4.15 -4.58 11.32
N LEU A 91 3.51 -4.41 10.17
CA LEU A 91 3.51 -3.14 9.45
C LEU A 91 2.77 -2.05 10.24
N GLY A 92 1.68 -2.40 10.94
CA GLY A 92 0.94 -1.46 11.78
C GLY A 92 1.71 -1.03 13.03
N SER A 93 2.41 -1.97 13.68
CA SER A 93 3.27 -1.62 14.82
C SER A 93 4.47 -0.79 14.40
N LEU A 94 5.06 -1.06 13.23
CA LEU A 94 6.12 -0.23 12.64
C LEU A 94 5.62 1.16 12.26
N HIS A 95 4.44 1.27 11.63
CA HIS A 95 3.82 2.56 11.30
C HIS A 95 3.68 3.41 12.57
N PHE A 96 3.09 2.84 13.62
CA PHE A 96 2.92 3.51 14.90
C PHE A 96 4.27 3.91 15.53
N LEU A 97 5.23 2.99 15.59
CA LEU A 97 6.54 3.25 16.19
C LEU A 97 7.33 4.32 15.43
N LEU A 98 7.31 4.30 14.10
CA LEU A 98 7.98 5.31 13.28
C LEU A 98 7.32 6.68 13.46
N HIS A 99 6.00 6.73 13.56
CA HIS A 99 5.30 7.98 13.85
C HIS A 99 5.72 8.55 15.20
N GLN A 100 5.73 7.72 16.25
CA GLN A 100 6.13 8.15 17.58
C GLN A 100 7.61 8.57 17.63
N LEU A 101 8.49 7.85 16.93
CA LEU A 101 9.92 8.15 16.88
C LEU A 101 10.18 9.50 16.19
N LEU A 102 9.50 9.77 15.07
CA LEU A 102 9.66 11.03 14.32
C LEU A 102 9.02 12.22 15.05
N GLU A 103 7.99 12.00 15.86
CA GLU A 103 7.46 13.02 16.77
C GLU A 103 8.45 13.37 17.89
N MET A 104 9.18 12.38 18.41
CA MET A 104 10.15 12.59 19.49
C MET A 104 11.49 13.16 19.00
N ASP A 105 12.02 12.68 17.87
CA ASP A 105 13.31 13.09 17.32
C ASP A 105 13.21 13.41 15.81
N PRO A 106 13.06 14.70 15.43
CA PRO A 106 12.88 15.11 14.04
C PRO A 106 14.16 15.04 13.19
N ILE A 107 15.26 14.53 13.73
CA ILE A 107 16.58 14.48 13.05
C ILE A 107 16.56 13.55 11.84
N LEU A 108 15.65 12.56 11.81
CA LEU A 108 15.50 11.60 10.72
C LEU A 108 14.56 12.08 9.60
N ILE A 109 13.96 13.28 9.72
CA ILE A 109 13.04 13.82 8.70
C ILE A 109 13.86 14.38 7.55
N VAL A 110 13.88 13.70 6.41
CA VAL A 110 14.63 14.17 5.22
C VAL A 110 13.82 15.22 4.47
N ARG A 111 12.50 15.02 4.34
CA ARG A 111 11.63 15.96 3.61
C ARG A 111 10.25 16.09 4.24
N ASN A 112 9.60 14.97 4.51
CA ASN A 112 8.29 14.94 5.13
C ASN A 112 8.14 13.58 5.83
N SER A 113 7.89 13.61 7.14
CA SER A 113 7.79 12.41 7.98
C SER A 113 6.79 11.39 7.41
N ASP A 114 5.67 11.85 6.87
CA ASP A 114 4.62 10.97 6.32
C ASP A 114 5.11 10.20 5.09
N TRP A 115 5.91 10.86 4.25
CA TRP A 115 6.44 10.26 3.03
C TRP A 115 7.53 9.25 3.36
N ASP A 116 8.41 9.60 4.30
CA ASP A 116 9.51 8.75 4.72
C ASP A 116 8.96 7.46 5.36
N ILE A 117 7.93 7.56 6.21
CA ILE A 117 7.21 6.40 6.77
C ILE A 117 6.60 5.55 5.64
N ALA A 118 5.89 6.19 4.70
CA ALA A 118 5.20 5.48 3.63
C ALA A 118 6.15 4.72 2.71
N LEU A 119 7.29 5.32 2.38
CA LEU A 119 8.34 4.69 1.57
C LEU A 119 9.00 3.53 2.32
N LEU A 120 9.27 3.69 3.61
CA LEU A 120 9.89 2.63 4.42
C LEU A 120 8.95 1.43 4.59
N LEU A 121 7.66 1.66 4.87
CA LEU A 121 6.67 0.58 4.94
C LEU A 121 6.47 -0.11 3.59
N ALA A 122 6.50 0.63 2.48
CA ALA A 122 6.46 0.06 1.15
C ALA A 122 7.65 -0.86 0.89
N LEU A 123 8.86 -0.43 1.25
CA LEU A 123 10.09 -1.22 1.10
C LEU A 123 10.00 -2.52 1.90
N ILE A 124 9.56 -2.46 3.16
CA ILE A 124 9.38 -3.63 4.02
C ILE A 124 8.33 -4.57 3.40
N ALA A 125 7.20 -4.03 2.94
CA ALA A 125 6.15 -4.82 2.30
C ALA A 125 6.64 -5.52 1.01
N VAL A 126 7.52 -4.92 0.22
CA VAL A 126 8.16 -5.53 -0.96
C VAL A 126 9.05 -6.71 -0.59
N VAL A 127 9.80 -6.59 0.52
CA VAL A 127 10.67 -7.66 1.01
C VAL A 127 9.84 -8.84 1.54
N LEU A 128 8.79 -8.55 2.31
CA LEU A 128 7.99 -9.56 2.98
C LEU A 128 6.99 -10.25 2.05
N GLN A 129 6.48 -9.55 1.04
CA GLN A 129 5.40 -10.06 0.20
C GLN A 129 5.59 -9.76 -1.29
N ARG A 130 5.52 -10.82 -2.10
CA ARG A 130 5.69 -10.74 -3.56
C ARG A 130 4.38 -10.77 -4.32
N ASN A 131 3.34 -11.37 -3.74
CA ASN A 131 2.02 -11.42 -4.37
C ASN A 131 1.33 -10.06 -4.27
N ALA A 132 0.83 -9.55 -5.40
CA ALA A 132 0.20 -8.24 -5.50
C ALA A 132 -0.97 -8.05 -4.54
N LEU A 133 -1.88 -9.02 -4.45
CA LEU A 133 -3.08 -8.91 -3.63
C LEU A 133 -2.71 -8.94 -2.14
N GLU A 134 -1.83 -9.87 -1.77
CA GLU A 134 -1.38 -10.02 -0.39
C GLU A 134 -0.57 -8.81 0.06
N GLN A 135 0.23 -8.21 -0.83
CA GLN A 135 0.99 -7.00 -0.54
C GLN A 135 0.06 -5.81 -0.27
N ILE A 136 -0.98 -5.63 -1.09
CA ILE A 136 -1.99 -4.58 -0.88
C ILE A 136 -2.73 -4.82 0.45
N ALA A 137 -3.12 -6.05 0.75
CA ALA A 137 -3.81 -6.38 2.00
C ALA A 137 -2.91 -6.16 3.22
N ALA A 138 -1.64 -6.57 3.16
CA ALA A 138 -0.68 -6.36 4.24
C ALA A 138 -0.48 -4.87 4.54
N ILE A 139 -0.23 -4.06 3.51
CA ILE A 139 -0.09 -2.60 3.64
C ILE A 139 -1.38 -2.00 4.19
N SER A 140 -2.54 -2.39 3.66
CA SER A 140 -3.84 -1.88 4.10
C SER A 140 -4.11 -2.20 5.56
N MET A 141 -3.90 -3.43 6.02
CA MET A 141 -4.05 -3.81 7.42
C MET A 141 -3.05 -3.08 8.32
N GLY A 142 -1.80 -2.92 7.87
CA GLY A 142 -0.80 -2.14 8.60
C GLY A 142 -1.23 -0.71 8.84
N TYR A 143 -1.67 -0.03 7.78
CA TYR A 143 -2.18 1.34 7.89
C TYR A 143 -3.45 1.45 8.73
N LEU A 144 -4.41 0.53 8.58
CA LEU A 144 -5.63 0.53 9.38
C LEU A 144 -5.31 0.41 10.88
N LEU A 145 -4.42 -0.53 11.24
CA LEU A 145 -4.01 -0.74 12.64
C LEU A 145 -3.17 0.43 13.17
N GLY A 146 -2.22 0.94 12.38
CA GLY A 146 -1.38 2.08 12.74
C GLY A 146 -2.21 3.34 13.02
N ASP A 147 -3.16 3.65 12.14
CA ASP A 147 -4.09 4.78 12.27
C ASP A 147 -5.00 4.61 13.50
N MET A 148 -5.47 3.37 13.80
CA MET A 148 -6.22 3.09 15.03
C MET A 148 -5.38 3.33 16.30
N TYR A 149 -4.12 2.88 16.32
CA TYR A 149 -3.24 3.09 17.47
C TYR A 149 -2.95 4.57 17.68
N GLN A 150 -2.68 5.30 16.61
CA GLN A 150 -2.41 6.73 16.67
C GLN A 150 -3.62 7.53 17.14
N ALA A 151 -4.81 7.24 16.57
CA ALA A 151 -6.05 7.87 16.99
C ALA A 151 -6.33 7.61 18.47
N GLY A 152 -6.00 6.43 19.00
CA GLY A 152 -6.19 6.09 20.42
C GLY A 152 -5.34 6.92 21.40
N ILE A 153 -4.20 7.46 20.97
CA ILE A 153 -3.24 8.17 21.84
C ILE A 153 -3.33 9.69 21.65
N HIS A 154 -3.51 10.17 20.43
CA HIS A 154 -3.51 11.61 20.10
C HIS A 154 -4.88 12.07 19.58
N PRO A 155 -5.79 12.52 20.46
CA PRO A 155 -7.03 13.15 20.02
C PRO A 155 -6.72 14.52 19.39
N VAL A 156 -6.99 14.68 18.10
CA VAL A 156 -6.79 15.94 17.38
C VAL A 156 -8.05 16.80 17.55
N GLY A 157 -7.94 17.87 18.35
CA GLY A 157 -9.06 18.79 18.60
C GLY A 157 -10.19 18.19 19.44
N GLY A 158 -9.89 17.19 20.27
CA GLY A 158 -10.87 16.48 21.12
C GLY A 158 -11.68 15.40 20.40
N TYR A 159 -11.37 15.14 19.13
CA TYR A 159 -11.96 14.07 18.34
C TYR A 159 -10.89 13.07 17.87
N HIS A 160 -11.26 11.81 17.77
CA HIS A 160 -10.46 10.77 17.13
C HIS A 160 -10.72 10.83 15.62
N GLN A 161 -9.69 11.07 14.82
CA GLN A 161 -9.82 11.13 13.37
C GLN A 161 -9.24 9.85 12.77
N LEU A 162 -10.02 9.17 11.93
CA LEU A 162 -9.63 7.94 11.26
C LEU A 162 -9.77 8.07 9.74
N GLY A 163 -8.74 7.64 9.03
CA GLY A 163 -8.68 7.64 7.58
C GLY A 163 -8.69 9.02 6.94
N HIS A 164 -8.14 10.03 7.62
CA HIS A 164 -8.11 11.40 7.11
C HIS A 164 -7.19 11.55 5.88
N SER A 165 -7.06 12.75 5.34
CA SER A 165 -6.36 12.98 4.07
C SER A 165 -4.88 12.56 4.08
N THR A 166 -4.20 12.59 5.24
CA THR A 166 -2.85 12.07 5.43
C THR A 166 -2.78 10.55 5.27
N PHE A 167 -3.74 9.82 5.86
CA PHE A 167 -3.86 8.37 5.69
C PHE A 167 -4.03 7.99 4.22
N GLN A 168 -4.85 8.73 3.47
CA GLN A 168 -5.06 8.46 2.04
C GLN A 168 -3.77 8.65 1.25
N ASP A 169 -3.04 9.73 1.51
CA ASP A 169 -1.76 10.03 0.84
C ASP A 169 -0.72 8.95 1.14
N GLN A 170 -0.54 8.60 2.41
CA GLN A 170 0.42 7.58 2.84
C GLN A 170 0.07 6.21 2.24
N TRP A 171 -1.21 5.80 2.31
CA TRP A 171 -1.65 4.51 1.77
C TRP A 171 -1.41 4.41 0.26
N TRP A 172 -1.81 5.44 -0.52
CA TRP A 172 -1.59 5.45 -1.95
C TRP A 172 -0.12 5.44 -2.31
N LEU A 173 0.68 6.26 -1.62
CA LEU A 173 2.13 6.31 -1.84
C LEU A 173 2.77 4.96 -1.57
N SER A 174 2.43 4.30 -0.47
CA SER A 174 2.99 3.01 -0.13
C SER A 174 2.59 1.92 -1.11
N VAL A 175 1.31 1.83 -1.47
CA VAL A 175 0.83 0.83 -2.44
C VAL A 175 1.49 1.06 -3.79
N PHE A 176 1.49 2.30 -4.30
CA PHE A 176 2.08 2.62 -5.59
C PHE A 176 3.58 2.33 -5.62
N THR A 177 4.31 2.73 -4.58
CA THR A 177 5.75 2.49 -4.46
C THR A 177 6.06 1.01 -4.36
N ALA A 178 5.35 0.27 -3.50
CA ALA A 178 5.57 -1.16 -3.32
C ALA A 178 5.33 -1.94 -4.62
N ARG A 179 4.25 -1.62 -5.35
CA ARG A 179 3.96 -2.25 -6.65
C ARG A 179 5.01 -1.91 -7.70
N THR A 180 5.35 -0.63 -7.84
CA THR A 180 6.35 -0.18 -8.81
C THR A 180 7.70 -0.84 -8.56
N MET A 181 8.14 -0.89 -7.30
CA MET A 181 9.40 -1.53 -6.91
C MET A 181 9.37 -3.04 -7.15
N THR A 182 8.25 -3.70 -6.84
CA THR A 182 8.08 -5.14 -7.12
C THR A 182 8.18 -5.44 -8.62
N ILE A 183 7.55 -4.62 -9.47
CA ILE A 183 7.60 -4.76 -10.94
C ILE A 183 9.02 -4.55 -11.45
N ILE A 184 9.72 -3.50 -11.00
CA ILE A 184 11.10 -3.21 -11.38
C ILE A 184 12.02 -4.37 -10.99
N LEU A 185 11.89 -4.89 -9.76
CA LEU A 185 12.71 -6.01 -9.28
C LEU A 185 12.43 -7.30 -10.06
N GLN A 186 11.16 -7.60 -10.37
CA GLN A 186 10.79 -8.75 -11.20
C GLN A 186 11.37 -8.62 -12.61
N ALA A 187 11.24 -7.45 -13.24
CA ALA A 187 11.79 -7.18 -14.56
C ALA A 187 13.32 -7.31 -14.58
N ALA A 188 14.01 -6.73 -13.59
CA ALA A 188 15.46 -6.84 -13.44
C ALA A 188 15.92 -8.29 -13.26
N TYR A 189 15.22 -9.06 -12.41
CA TYR A 189 15.52 -10.48 -12.20
C TYR A 189 15.34 -11.31 -13.48
N THR A 190 14.22 -11.12 -14.18
CA THR A 190 13.96 -11.84 -15.44
C THR A 190 14.93 -11.43 -16.55
N GLY A 191 15.28 -10.14 -16.62
CA GLY A 191 16.26 -9.61 -17.57
C GLY A 191 17.65 -10.21 -17.32
N CYS A 192 18.13 -10.17 -16.07
CA CYS A 192 19.40 -10.76 -15.68
C CYS A 192 19.45 -12.28 -15.97
N ARG A 193 18.37 -13.02 -15.65
CA ARG A 193 18.27 -14.45 -15.94
C ARG A 193 18.35 -14.74 -17.45
N SER A 194 17.70 -13.92 -18.28
CA SER A 194 17.75 -14.07 -19.75
C SER A 194 19.14 -13.77 -20.32
N MET A 195 19.83 -12.75 -19.81
CA MET A 195 21.21 -12.43 -20.17
C MET A 195 22.18 -13.55 -19.79
N ILE A 196 22.07 -14.08 -18.57
CA ILE A 196 22.90 -15.22 -18.14
C ILE A 196 22.64 -16.44 -19.01
N ARG A 197 21.37 -16.76 -19.29
CA ARG A 197 21.02 -17.93 -20.13
C ARG A 197 21.55 -17.80 -21.55
N SER A 198 21.34 -16.64 -22.19
CA SER A 198 21.87 -16.37 -23.53
C SER A 198 23.40 -16.38 -23.59
N TRP A 199 24.08 -15.94 -22.53
CA TRP A 199 25.53 -15.99 -22.44
C TRP A 199 26.06 -17.43 -22.28
N ILE A 200 25.38 -18.26 -21.47
CA ILE A 200 25.70 -19.68 -21.32
C ILE A 200 25.46 -20.43 -22.64
N GLU A 201 24.34 -20.19 -23.33
CA GLU A 201 24.04 -20.80 -24.63
C GLU A 201 25.09 -20.41 -25.71
N ARG A 202 25.55 -19.15 -25.73
CA ARG A 202 26.63 -18.70 -26.62
C ARG A 202 27.98 -19.36 -26.31
N ARG A 203 28.30 -19.63 -25.04
CA ARG A 203 29.54 -20.36 -24.67
C ARG A 203 29.44 -21.87 -24.88
N GLY A 204 28.26 -22.46 -24.70
CA GLY A 204 28.01 -23.89 -24.90
C GLY A 204 28.00 -24.30 -26.38
N GLY A 205 27.63 -23.38 -27.29
CA GLY A 205 27.68 -23.60 -28.74
C GLY A 205 29.09 -23.69 -29.34
N TRP A 206 30.15 -23.39 -28.57
CA TRP A 206 31.55 -23.44 -29.04
C TRP A 206 32.22 -24.82 -28.87
N ARG A 207 31.48 -25.83 -28.37
CA ARG A 207 31.96 -27.21 -28.15
C ARG A 207 31.34 -28.26 -29.08
N LYS A 208 30.68 -27.85 -30.16
CA LYS A 208 30.28 -28.72 -31.27
C LYS A 208 30.97 -28.25 -32.55
#